data_AF-A0A2Z6R9H9-F1
#
_entry.id   AF-A0A2Z6R9H9-F1
#
_cell.length_a   1.000
_cell.length_b   1.000
_cell.length_c   1.000
_cell.angle_alpha   90.00
_cell.angle_beta   90.00
_cell.angle_gamma   90.00
#
_symmetry.space_group_name_H-M   'P 1'
#
loop_
_entity.id
_entity.type
_entity.pdbx_description
1 polymer ?
#
loop_
_entity_poly.entity_id
_entity_poly.type
_entity_poly.pdbx_seq_one_letter_code
_entity_poly.pdbx_strand_id
1 'polypeptide(L)'
;MSYVKNQSINSALSRSFALIDYNIHNDVHKRYEFRKQMVLNDESLTKNEKSEAIRILTKNYDLNRLIFNEGTKRICESCAQECLAITYCEHCVRNYLKVNFSNWSSGNDNIDNLLRECQMKTITPYLIPEWIPYNNIKNIKYLAKGGFSDIYTATWIDGYFMEWDYKEQRLKRFGDQSVVLKKLRNVENANHSWLEEASSHLTISNKWPEVVQCYGLTQDPSNGNYMLVMNELDTDLRKYLQQNHNQHTWKEKIQIAVNIIDALSKIHNENAIHRDLHSGNILFKDKFFLSDLGFCGPADKPLKSIYGNLPYIAPEVIIRKEQTYKSDIYSIAILMWEISSGYPPFSNYEHDYNLAVNIVNGIRPKIIPGTPLEYKNLMIQCWDANPSKRPDIFTLWRKIREINLSYQNESLTQPEENNNFDKENYTKSDKLFTSKLHQFDNLPEPRNATEEEQEAFYSNQSYNFHIPNS
;
A
#
# COMPACT_ATOMS: atom_id res chain seq x y z
N MET A 1 17.76 0.37 -0.20
CA MET A 1 18.53 0.38 1.06
C MET A 1 18.02 -0.81 1.87
N SER A 2 18.89 -1.72 2.34
CA SER A 2 18.45 -2.79 3.26
C SER A 2 18.25 -2.17 4.65
N TYR A 3 17.03 -1.75 4.96
CA TYR A 3 16.65 -1.03 6.18
C TYR A 3 16.68 -1.88 7.47
N VAL A 4 17.38 -3.02 7.48
CA VAL A 4 17.22 -4.05 8.51
C VAL A 4 18.22 -3.97 9.68
N LYS A 5 19.23 -3.08 9.68
CA LYS A 5 20.33 -3.21 10.67
C LYS A 5 20.35 -2.25 11.86
N ASN A 6 19.47 -1.25 11.96
CA ASN A 6 19.51 -0.36 13.14
C ASN A 6 18.11 0.09 13.60
N GLN A 7 17.61 -0.60 14.63
CA GLN A 7 16.32 -0.33 15.27
C GLN A 7 16.24 1.09 15.84
N SER A 8 17.33 1.63 16.38
CA SER A 8 17.39 2.99 16.95
C SER A 8 17.15 4.05 15.87
N ILE A 9 17.83 3.93 14.72
CA ILE A 9 17.64 4.82 13.57
C ILE A 9 16.19 4.76 13.06
N ASN A 10 15.67 3.55 12.81
CA ASN A 10 14.30 3.38 12.32
C ASN A 10 13.29 3.96 13.30
N SER A 11 13.49 3.75 14.61
CA SER A 11 12.63 4.30 15.66
C SER A 11 12.65 5.83 15.68
N ALA A 12 13.84 6.45 15.60
CA ALA A 12 13.97 7.90 15.56
C ALA A 12 13.35 8.52 14.30
N LEU A 13 13.56 7.89 13.13
CA LEU A 13 12.92 8.30 11.89
C LEU A 13 11.40 8.20 12.01
N SER A 14 10.86 7.05 12.40
CA SER A 14 9.41 6.86 12.58
C SER A 14 8.80 7.90 13.52
N ARG A 15 9.44 8.20 14.66
CA ARG A 15 9.02 9.28 15.56
C ARG A 15 9.00 10.63 14.86
N SER A 16 10.07 10.99 14.13
CA SER A 16 10.16 12.27 13.42
C SER A 16 9.08 12.45 12.33
N PHE A 17 8.66 11.36 11.69
CA PHE A 17 7.56 11.37 10.72
C PHE A 17 6.18 11.41 11.38
N ALA A 18 6.02 10.77 12.54
CA ALA A 18 4.75 10.69 13.25
C ALA A 18 4.37 12.00 13.98
N LEU A 19 5.37 12.73 14.51
CA LEU A 19 5.18 13.94 15.32
C LEU A 19 5.06 15.23 14.52
N ILE A 20 5.07 15.16 13.19
CA ILE A 20 5.08 16.36 12.35
C ILE A 20 3.68 16.98 12.23
N ASP A 21 3.57 18.26 12.60
CA ASP A 21 2.39 19.06 12.35
C ASP A 21 2.46 19.69 10.94
N TYR A 22 1.57 19.26 10.04
CA TYR A 22 1.53 19.73 8.66
C TYR A 22 0.94 21.14 8.50
N ASN A 23 0.24 21.66 9.51
CA ASN A 23 -0.24 23.05 9.51
C ASN A 23 0.90 24.03 9.78
N ILE A 24 1.86 23.63 10.63
CA ILE A 24 3.07 24.41 10.94
C ILE A 24 4.16 24.18 9.88
N HIS A 25 4.46 22.92 9.59
CA HIS A 25 5.46 22.50 8.62
C HIS A 25 4.80 22.25 7.26
N ASN A 26 4.29 23.33 6.66
CA ASN A 26 3.43 23.27 5.50
C ASN A 26 4.14 23.07 4.14
N ASP A 27 5.47 23.22 4.07
CA ASP A 27 6.27 22.97 2.86
C ASP A 27 7.35 21.90 3.05
N VAL A 28 7.92 21.38 1.95
CA VAL A 28 8.91 20.29 2.01
C VAL A 28 10.17 20.64 2.83
N HIS A 29 10.59 21.91 2.83
CA HIS A 29 11.81 22.34 3.51
C HIS A 29 11.60 22.41 5.03
N LYS A 30 10.52 23.05 5.48
CA LYS A 30 10.16 23.08 6.91
C LYS A 30 10.01 21.68 7.49
N ARG A 31 9.43 20.75 6.73
CA ARG A 31 9.26 19.35 7.15
C ARG A 31 10.60 18.65 7.30
N TYR A 32 11.52 18.85 6.36
CA TYR A 32 12.86 18.29 6.44
C TYR A 32 13.65 18.84 7.63
N GLU A 33 13.65 20.17 7.82
CA GLU A 33 14.38 20.79 8.94
C GLU A 33 13.83 20.35 10.29
N PHE A 34 12.50 20.26 10.45
CA PHE A 34 11.89 19.70 11.67
C PHE A 34 12.41 18.30 11.97
N ARG A 35 12.34 17.38 10.99
CA ARG A 35 12.79 15.99 11.17
C ARG A 35 14.28 15.89 11.46
N LYS A 36 15.08 16.72 10.79
CA LYS A 36 16.52 16.80 11.00
C LYS A 36 16.85 17.25 12.42
N GLN A 37 16.19 18.29 12.93
CA GLN A 37 16.38 18.75 14.31
C GLN A 37 15.94 17.71 15.33
N MET A 38 14.82 17.03 15.09
CA MET A 38 14.37 15.90 15.93
C MET A 38 15.44 14.81 16.05
N VAL A 39 16.03 14.39 14.92
CA VAL A 39 17.11 13.38 14.91
C VAL A 39 18.38 13.90 15.61
N LEU A 40 18.74 15.17 15.40
CA LEU A 40 19.92 15.78 16.03
C LEU A 40 19.78 15.87 17.56
N ASN A 41 18.58 16.14 18.05
CA ASN A 41 18.26 16.27 19.48
C ASN A 41 17.98 14.93 20.16
N ASP A 42 17.88 13.84 19.39
CA ASP A 42 17.61 12.51 19.94
C ASP A 42 18.83 11.97 20.71
N GLU A 43 18.76 11.94 22.03
CA GLU A 43 19.84 11.47 22.90
C GLU A 43 20.07 9.95 22.82
N SER A 44 19.10 9.19 22.30
CA SER A 44 19.22 7.73 22.12
C SER A 44 20.13 7.33 20.95
N LEU A 45 20.49 8.28 20.09
CA LEU A 45 21.32 8.03 18.91
C LEU A 45 22.78 8.46 19.14
N THR A 46 23.70 7.59 18.75
CA THR A 46 25.12 7.95 18.62
C THR A 46 25.33 8.95 17.47
N LYS A 47 26.50 9.61 17.44
CA LYS A 47 26.87 10.52 16.35
C LYS A 47 26.78 9.86 14.96
N ASN A 48 27.24 8.61 14.85
CA ASN A 48 27.20 7.87 13.58
C ASN A 48 25.75 7.54 13.16
N GLU A 49 24.91 7.15 14.12
CA GLU A 49 23.49 6.88 13.85
C GLU A 49 22.73 8.15 13.44
N LYS A 50 23.02 9.30 14.07
CA LYS A 50 22.48 10.60 13.66
C LYS A 50 22.88 10.94 12.23
N SER A 51 24.15 10.78 11.87
CA SER A 51 24.63 11.02 10.51
C SER A 51 23.93 10.14 9.48
N GLU A 52 23.73 8.86 9.79
CA GLU A 52 23.05 7.93 8.89
C GLU A 52 21.54 8.24 8.78
N ALA A 53 20.86 8.54 9.89
CA ALA A 53 19.47 8.97 9.89
C ALA A 53 19.26 10.25 9.08
N ILE A 54 20.15 11.24 9.22
CA ILE A 54 20.12 12.47 8.42
C ILE A 54 20.33 12.17 6.93
N ARG A 55 21.26 11.27 6.58
CA ARG A 55 21.47 10.85 5.19
C ARG A 55 20.19 10.25 4.59
N ILE A 56 19.46 9.44 5.35
CA ILE A 56 18.16 8.89 4.93
C ILE A 56 17.12 10.01 4.76
N LEU A 57 17.03 10.95 5.72
CA LEU A 57 16.15 12.11 5.61
C LEU A 57 16.47 12.97 4.39
N THR A 58 17.75 13.20 4.07
CA THR A 58 18.15 13.97 2.90
C THR A 58 17.74 13.27 1.60
N LYS A 59 17.83 11.94 1.51
CA LYS A 59 17.31 11.20 0.35
C LYS A 59 15.80 11.33 0.20
N ASN A 60 15.05 11.26 1.30
CA ASN A 60 13.59 11.52 1.27
C ASN A 60 13.29 12.98 0.92
N TYR A 61 14.12 13.92 1.35
CA TYR A 61 13.98 15.33 1.01
C TYR A 61 14.20 15.57 -0.48
N ASP A 62 15.25 15.03 -1.08
CA ASP A 62 15.49 15.09 -2.52
C ASP A 62 14.30 14.54 -3.32
N LEU A 63 13.77 13.40 -2.90
CA LEU A 63 12.58 12.81 -3.51
C LEU A 63 11.38 13.79 -3.48
N ASN A 64 11.05 14.33 -2.31
CA ASN A 64 9.92 15.27 -2.17
C ASN A 64 10.13 16.53 -3.00
N ARG A 65 11.34 17.08 -3.01
CA ARG A 65 11.67 18.27 -3.81
C ARG A 65 11.46 18.04 -5.30
N LEU A 66 11.83 16.87 -5.81
CA LEU A 66 11.62 16.51 -7.22
C LEU A 66 10.14 16.26 -7.54
N ILE A 67 9.41 15.59 -6.64
CA ILE A 67 7.99 15.28 -6.82
C ILE A 67 7.15 16.57 -6.86
N PHE A 68 7.37 17.47 -5.91
CA PHE A 68 6.61 18.70 -5.77
C PHE A 68 7.21 19.87 -6.54
N ASN A 69 8.38 19.68 -7.17
CA ASN A 69 9.15 20.72 -7.85
C ASN A 69 9.40 21.93 -6.92
N GLU A 70 9.77 21.67 -5.67
CA GLU A 70 9.92 22.65 -4.59
C GLU A 70 11.38 22.80 -4.11
N GLY A 71 11.73 24.04 -3.72
CA GLY A 71 13.02 24.39 -3.13
C GLY A 71 14.05 24.94 -4.12
N THR A 72 15.23 25.28 -3.60
CA THR A 72 16.26 26.02 -4.35
C THR A 72 17.06 25.12 -5.29
N LYS A 73 17.01 25.40 -6.59
CA LYS A 73 17.84 24.71 -7.58
C LYS A 73 19.33 25.05 -7.39
N ARG A 74 20.20 24.12 -7.79
CA ARG A 74 21.65 24.31 -7.85
C ARG A 74 22.16 23.97 -9.24
N ILE A 75 23.29 24.55 -9.64
CA ILE A 75 23.96 24.15 -10.89
C ILE A 75 24.73 22.85 -10.64
N CYS A 76 24.51 21.84 -11.49
CA CYS A 76 25.27 20.61 -11.45
C CYS A 76 26.67 20.83 -12.02
N GLU A 77 27.70 20.45 -11.28
CA GLU A 77 29.10 20.57 -11.71
C GLU A 77 29.43 19.68 -12.92
N SER A 78 28.73 18.54 -13.09
CA SER A 78 29.02 17.59 -14.17
C SER A 78 28.33 17.94 -15.50
N CYS A 79 27.10 18.44 -15.46
CA CYS A 79 26.34 18.73 -16.69
C CYS A 79 25.96 20.20 -16.90
N ALA A 80 26.34 21.09 -15.97
CA ALA A 80 26.03 22.53 -15.97
C ALA A 80 24.52 22.88 -16.00
N GLN A 81 23.63 21.92 -15.76
CA GLN A 81 22.19 22.16 -15.70
C GLN A 81 21.74 22.48 -14.27
N GLU A 82 20.71 23.32 -14.15
CA GLU A 82 20.00 23.49 -12.87
C GLU A 82 19.32 22.18 -12.47
N CYS A 83 19.57 21.72 -11.25
CA CYS A 83 18.99 20.51 -10.68
C CYS A 83 18.46 20.76 -9.27
N LEU A 84 17.45 20.00 -8.87
CA LEU A 84 16.82 20.11 -7.55
C LEU A 84 17.49 19.20 -6.52
N ALA A 85 17.81 17.95 -6.87
CA ALA A 85 18.35 17.01 -5.89
C ALA A 85 19.71 17.49 -5.34
N ILE A 86 19.93 17.29 -4.04
CA ILE A 86 21.16 17.64 -3.33
C ILE A 86 22.18 16.50 -3.48
N THR A 87 21.74 15.26 -3.30
CA THR A 87 22.64 14.09 -3.20
C THR A 87 23.04 13.50 -4.55
N TYR A 88 22.35 13.85 -5.63
CA TYR A 88 22.67 13.45 -6.99
C TYR A 88 22.12 14.49 -7.99
N CYS A 89 22.35 14.31 -9.29
CA CYS A 89 21.74 15.14 -10.33
C CYS A 89 20.77 14.32 -11.18
N GLU A 90 19.48 14.67 -11.18
CA GLU A 90 18.43 14.00 -11.94
C GLU A 90 18.67 14.06 -13.45
N HIS A 91 19.31 15.11 -13.95
CA HIS A 91 19.70 15.21 -15.36
C HIS A 91 20.84 14.28 -15.72
N CYS A 92 21.88 14.18 -14.88
CA CYS A 92 22.99 13.25 -15.11
C CYS A 92 22.50 11.80 -15.12
N VAL A 93 21.62 11.43 -14.17
CA VAL A 93 20.99 10.11 -14.13
C VAL A 93 20.20 9.84 -15.41
N ARG A 94 19.32 10.74 -15.84
CA ARG A 94 18.53 10.55 -17.08
C ARG A 94 19.41 10.50 -18.32
N ASN A 95 20.48 11.28 -18.39
CA ASN A 95 21.42 11.23 -19.51
C ASN A 95 22.15 9.90 -19.56
N TYR A 96 22.59 9.37 -18.42
CA TYR A 96 23.16 8.03 -18.32
C TYR A 96 22.16 6.97 -18.81
N LEU A 97 20.90 7.05 -18.40
CA LEU A 97 19.86 6.12 -18.86
C LEU A 97 19.66 6.19 -20.38
N LYS A 98 19.55 7.39 -20.95
CA LYS A 98 19.38 7.58 -22.40
C LYS A 98 20.46 6.89 -23.24
N VAL A 99 21.72 7.04 -22.82
CA VAL A 99 22.87 6.43 -23.52
C VAL A 99 22.82 4.90 -23.44
N ASN A 100 22.18 4.34 -22.40
CA ASN A 100 22.15 2.91 -22.12
C ASN A 100 20.82 2.24 -22.45
N PHE A 101 19.86 2.91 -23.11
CA PHE A 101 18.54 2.33 -23.42
C PHE A 101 18.60 0.99 -24.15
N SER A 102 19.59 0.79 -25.00
CA SER A 102 19.80 -0.48 -25.71
C SER A 102 20.11 -1.66 -24.78
N ASN A 103 20.60 -1.41 -23.57
CA ASN A 103 20.97 -2.46 -22.62
C ASN A 103 19.75 -3.10 -21.92
N TRP A 104 18.59 -2.45 -22.00
CA TRP A 104 17.34 -2.89 -21.37
C TRP A 104 16.24 -3.20 -22.39
N SER A 105 16.62 -3.65 -23.58
CA SER A 105 15.64 -4.07 -24.58
C SER A 105 15.11 -5.48 -24.28
N SER A 106 13.79 -5.59 -24.31
CA SER A 106 13.05 -6.86 -24.22
C SER A 106 12.84 -7.54 -25.57
N GLY A 107 13.14 -6.84 -26.68
CA GLY A 107 12.74 -7.25 -28.02
C GLY A 107 11.25 -6.97 -28.34
N ASN A 108 10.49 -6.39 -27.40
CA ASN A 108 9.11 -5.96 -27.60
C ASN A 108 9.01 -4.43 -27.50
N ASP A 109 8.66 -3.78 -28.62
CA ASP A 109 8.63 -2.31 -28.70
C ASP A 109 7.69 -1.65 -27.69
N ASN A 110 6.55 -2.28 -27.36
CA ASN A 110 5.61 -1.72 -26.39
C ASN A 110 6.19 -1.71 -24.98
N ILE A 111 6.85 -2.80 -24.58
CA ILE A 111 7.54 -2.89 -23.27
C ILE A 111 8.71 -1.92 -23.23
N ASP A 112 9.52 -1.89 -24.29
CA ASP A 112 10.70 -1.04 -24.36
C ASP A 112 10.31 0.44 -24.33
N ASN A 113 9.23 0.83 -25.01
CA ASN A 113 8.68 2.19 -24.94
C ASN A 113 8.21 2.53 -23.52
N LEU A 114 7.44 1.64 -22.88
CA LEU A 114 6.98 1.84 -21.51
C LEU A 114 8.16 2.03 -20.52
N LEU A 115 9.16 1.15 -20.59
CA LEU A 115 10.35 1.25 -19.74
C LEU A 115 11.11 2.55 -19.98
N ARG A 116 11.34 2.93 -21.25
CA ARG A 116 11.99 4.22 -21.59
C ARG A 116 11.22 5.41 -21.03
N GLU A 117 9.89 5.41 -21.15
CA GLU A 117 9.06 6.47 -20.58
C GLU A 117 9.20 6.58 -19.07
N CYS A 118 9.14 5.45 -18.35
CA CYS A 118 9.33 5.43 -16.90
C CYS A 118 10.75 5.88 -16.50
N GLN A 119 11.78 5.40 -17.19
CA GLN A 119 13.17 5.79 -16.98
C GLN A 119 13.39 7.30 -17.19
N MET A 120 12.72 7.89 -18.18
CA MET A 120 12.79 9.33 -18.44
C MET A 120 12.08 10.19 -17.39
N LYS A 121 11.06 9.63 -16.73
CA LYS A 121 10.33 10.27 -15.63
C LYS A 121 10.96 9.99 -14.26
N THR A 122 12.00 9.17 -14.19
CA THR A 122 12.60 8.79 -12.90
C THR A 122 13.10 10.00 -12.11
N ILE A 123 12.95 9.90 -10.79
CA ILE A 123 13.25 10.94 -9.80
C ILE A 123 14.17 10.43 -8.69
N THR A 124 14.73 9.23 -8.82
CA THR A 124 15.77 8.71 -7.93
C THR A 124 16.29 7.38 -8.47
N PRO A 125 17.58 7.04 -8.27
CA PRO A 125 18.16 5.79 -8.74
C PRO A 125 17.38 4.52 -8.41
N TYR A 126 16.89 4.38 -7.17
CA TYR A 126 16.28 3.13 -6.71
C TYR A 126 14.84 2.89 -7.19
N LEU A 127 14.27 3.83 -7.93
CA LEU A 127 12.95 3.73 -8.56
C LEU A 127 13.04 3.54 -10.09
N ILE A 128 14.24 3.33 -10.63
CA ILE A 128 14.44 3.13 -12.08
C ILE A 128 14.00 1.70 -12.43
N PRO A 129 12.99 1.52 -13.30
CA PRO A 129 12.65 0.20 -13.78
C PRO A 129 13.57 -0.23 -14.94
N GLU A 130 13.72 -1.53 -15.13
CA GLU A 130 14.44 -2.08 -16.28
C GLU A 130 13.81 -3.36 -16.84
N TRP A 131 14.20 -3.72 -18.06
CA TRP A 131 14.05 -5.09 -18.49
C TRP A 131 15.11 -5.92 -17.77
N ILE A 132 14.67 -6.95 -17.05
CA ILE A 132 15.53 -7.80 -16.25
C ILE A 132 15.70 -9.12 -17.01
N PRO A 133 16.90 -9.40 -17.55
CA PRO A 133 17.16 -10.67 -18.21
C PRO A 133 16.83 -11.83 -17.27
N TYR A 134 16.02 -12.78 -17.72
CA TYR A 134 15.58 -13.91 -16.89
C TYR A 134 16.76 -14.71 -16.31
N ASN A 135 17.88 -14.76 -17.04
CA ASN A 135 19.12 -15.42 -16.59
C ASN A 135 19.75 -14.77 -15.34
N ASN A 136 19.42 -13.51 -15.03
CA ASN A 136 19.89 -12.79 -13.84
C ASN A 136 18.98 -13.06 -12.62
N ILE A 137 17.93 -13.86 -12.80
CA ILE A 137 17.01 -14.29 -11.74
C ILE A 137 17.32 -15.74 -11.39
N LYS A 138 17.64 -15.99 -10.13
CA LYS A 138 18.05 -17.28 -9.57
C LYS A 138 17.09 -17.72 -8.46
N ASN A 139 17.17 -19.00 -8.08
CA ASN A 139 16.43 -19.55 -6.94
C ASN A 139 14.91 -19.35 -7.03
N ILE A 140 14.35 -19.42 -8.23
CA ILE A 140 12.91 -19.21 -8.45
C ILE A 140 12.12 -20.33 -7.79
N LYS A 141 11.23 -19.98 -6.87
CA LYS A 141 10.37 -20.91 -6.12
C LYS A 141 8.93 -20.44 -6.18
N TYR A 142 8.01 -21.34 -6.45
CA TYR A 142 6.59 -21.05 -6.36
C TYR A 142 6.22 -20.70 -4.91
N LEU A 143 5.52 -19.58 -4.72
CA LEU A 143 5.06 -19.10 -3.41
C LEU A 143 3.58 -19.37 -3.23
N ALA A 144 2.75 -18.88 -4.14
CA ALA A 144 1.30 -18.95 -4.01
C ALA A 144 0.60 -18.68 -5.34
N LYS A 145 -0.67 -19.08 -5.41
CA LYS A 145 -1.62 -18.60 -6.42
C LYS A 145 -2.33 -17.38 -5.83
N GLY A 146 -2.05 -16.20 -6.35
CA GLY A 146 -2.86 -15.00 -6.08
C GLY A 146 -4.24 -15.10 -6.74
N GLY A 147 -5.05 -14.03 -6.65
CA GLY A 147 -6.40 -14.01 -7.24
C GLY A 147 -6.40 -14.45 -8.71
N PHE A 148 -5.54 -13.81 -9.52
CA PHE A 148 -5.34 -14.19 -10.93
C PHE A 148 -3.89 -14.26 -11.38
N SER A 149 -2.92 -14.34 -10.49
CA SER A 149 -1.50 -14.43 -10.87
C SER A 149 -0.81 -15.52 -10.07
N ASP A 150 0.17 -16.17 -10.69
CA ASP A 150 1.06 -17.07 -9.96
C ASP A 150 2.22 -16.24 -9.44
N ILE A 151 2.55 -16.43 -8.16
CA ILE A 151 3.55 -15.65 -7.44
C ILE A 151 4.73 -16.56 -7.12
N TYR A 152 5.94 -16.08 -7.39
CA TYR A 152 7.19 -16.78 -7.13
C TYR A 152 8.12 -15.90 -6.31
N THR A 153 8.95 -16.48 -5.44
CA THR A 153 10.11 -15.80 -4.85
C THR A 153 11.36 -16.12 -5.66
N ALA A 154 12.30 -15.19 -5.70
CA ALA A 154 13.56 -15.35 -6.42
C ALA A 154 14.66 -14.42 -5.89
N THR A 155 15.89 -14.63 -6.36
CA THR A 155 17.03 -13.73 -6.14
C THR A 155 17.42 -13.10 -7.47
N TRP A 156 17.41 -11.77 -7.54
CA TRP A 156 17.93 -11.02 -8.68
C TRP A 156 19.37 -10.56 -8.37
N ILE A 157 20.34 -11.05 -9.15
CA ILE A 157 21.77 -10.95 -8.82
C ILE A 157 22.36 -9.53 -8.95
N ASP A 158 21.81 -8.74 -9.86
CA ASP A 158 22.28 -7.38 -10.09
C ASP A 158 21.66 -6.40 -9.08
N GLY A 159 20.39 -6.62 -8.72
CA GLY A 159 19.62 -5.71 -7.90
C GLY A 159 19.41 -4.33 -8.51
N TYR A 160 18.61 -3.53 -7.81
CA TYR A 160 18.25 -2.17 -8.23
C TYR A 160 19.44 -1.21 -8.15
N PHE A 161 19.32 -0.05 -8.80
CA PHE A 161 20.33 1.01 -8.70
C PHE A 161 20.26 1.72 -7.34
N MET A 162 21.30 1.60 -6.54
CA MET A 162 21.33 2.15 -5.17
C MET A 162 21.59 3.66 -5.15
N GLU A 163 22.55 4.12 -5.95
CA GLU A 163 23.01 5.51 -5.96
C GLU A 163 23.72 5.89 -7.26
N TRP A 164 23.86 7.19 -7.47
CA TRP A 164 24.68 7.78 -8.53
C TRP A 164 26.13 7.95 -8.05
N ASP A 165 27.09 7.41 -8.78
CA ASP A 165 28.52 7.64 -8.53
C ASP A 165 29.00 8.85 -9.33
N TYR A 166 29.36 9.92 -8.64
CA TYR A 166 29.89 11.14 -9.27
C TYR A 166 31.29 10.99 -9.85
N LYS A 167 32.13 10.09 -9.30
CA LYS A 167 33.49 9.91 -9.79
C LYS A 167 33.48 9.12 -11.09
N GLU A 168 32.71 8.03 -11.10
CA GLU A 168 32.62 7.12 -12.24
C GLU A 168 31.51 7.51 -13.24
N GLN A 169 30.69 8.52 -12.90
CA GLN A 169 29.54 8.97 -13.71
C GLN A 169 28.62 7.82 -14.13
N ARG A 170 28.34 6.90 -13.19
CA ARG A 170 27.51 5.71 -13.42
C ARG A 170 26.62 5.37 -12.24
N LEU A 171 25.57 4.60 -12.50
CA LEU A 171 24.70 4.07 -11.44
C LEU A 171 25.36 2.86 -10.77
N LYS A 172 25.41 2.84 -9.43
CA LYS A 172 25.83 1.67 -8.65
C LYS A 172 24.68 0.73 -8.42
N ARG A 173 24.93 -0.56 -8.61
CA ARG A 173 23.97 -1.62 -8.36
C ARG A 173 24.01 -2.10 -6.90
N PHE A 174 22.89 -2.59 -6.40
CA PHE A 174 22.78 -3.14 -5.06
C PHE A 174 23.47 -4.51 -4.93
N GLY A 175 23.48 -5.30 -6.00
CA GLY A 175 23.85 -6.72 -5.96
C GLY A 175 22.63 -7.58 -5.61
N ASP A 176 22.88 -8.76 -5.04
CA ASP A 176 21.85 -9.75 -4.74
C ASP A 176 20.65 -9.15 -3.98
N GLN A 177 19.49 -9.17 -4.63
CA GLN A 177 18.24 -8.64 -4.12
C GLN A 177 17.17 -9.73 -4.14
N SER A 178 16.52 -9.97 -3.00
CA SER A 178 15.35 -10.84 -2.97
C SER A 178 14.14 -10.14 -3.57
N VAL A 179 13.44 -10.84 -4.46
CA VAL A 179 12.34 -10.30 -5.28
C VAL A 179 11.17 -11.29 -5.33
N VAL A 180 10.00 -10.74 -5.62
CA VAL A 180 8.80 -11.49 -5.98
C VAL A 180 8.56 -11.35 -7.47
N LEU A 181 8.28 -12.47 -8.15
CA LEU A 181 7.83 -12.49 -9.53
C LEU A 181 6.31 -12.67 -9.55
N LYS A 182 5.58 -11.69 -10.07
CA LYS A 182 4.14 -11.80 -10.30
C LYS A 182 3.91 -12.08 -11.78
N LYS A 183 3.41 -13.29 -12.09
CA LYS A 183 3.09 -13.68 -13.46
C LYS A 183 1.89 -12.87 -13.97
N LEU A 184 2.05 -12.23 -15.12
CA LEU A 184 0.96 -11.58 -15.85
C LEU A 184 0.26 -12.67 -16.69
N ARG A 185 -1.07 -12.83 -16.53
CA ARG A 185 -1.85 -13.82 -17.30
C ARG A 185 -2.30 -13.24 -18.65
N ASN A 186 -2.71 -14.12 -19.57
CA ASN A 186 -3.31 -13.81 -20.88
C ASN A 186 -2.40 -13.07 -21.87
N VAL A 187 -1.16 -13.52 -22.04
CA VAL A 187 -0.29 -13.03 -23.14
C VAL A 187 -0.78 -13.55 -24.50
N GLU A 188 -1.42 -14.72 -24.54
CA GLU A 188 -1.77 -15.44 -25.78
C GLU A 188 -3.17 -15.11 -26.36
N ASN A 189 -4.09 -14.55 -25.57
CA ASN A 189 -5.45 -14.23 -26.02
C ASN A 189 -5.93 -12.86 -25.47
N ALA A 190 -6.10 -11.91 -26.40
CA ALA A 190 -6.88 -10.67 -26.34
C ALA A 190 -6.43 -9.53 -25.38
N ASN A 191 -6.26 -8.35 -25.99
CA ASN A 191 -6.22 -6.99 -25.44
C ASN A 191 -5.05 -6.63 -24.52
N HIS A 192 -4.53 -5.41 -24.71
CA HIS A 192 -3.46 -4.71 -23.97
C HIS A 192 -3.63 -4.62 -22.43
N SER A 193 -4.57 -5.34 -21.82
CA SER A 193 -4.88 -5.37 -20.39
C SER A 193 -3.68 -5.71 -19.49
N TRP A 194 -2.83 -6.66 -19.86
CA TRP A 194 -1.61 -6.97 -19.10
C TRP A 194 -0.58 -5.84 -19.16
N LEU A 195 -0.52 -5.11 -20.29
CA LEU A 195 0.30 -3.91 -20.44
C LEU A 195 -0.27 -2.76 -19.60
N GLU A 196 -1.59 -2.65 -19.48
CA GLU A 196 -2.22 -1.67 -18.59
C GLU A 196 -1.85 -1.92 -17.13
N GLU A 197 -1.93 -3.16 -16.65
CA GLU A 197 -1.50 -3.51 -15.28
C GLU A 197 -0.01 -3.20 -15.08
N ALA A 198 0.85 -3.66 -15.98
CA ALA A 198 2.29 -3.40 -15.90
C ALA A 198 2.61 -1.90 -15.95
N SER A 199 1.99 -1.16 -16.88
CA SER A 199 2.17 0.28 -17.06
C SER A 199 1.75 1.06 -15.82
N SER A 200 0.60 0.70 -15.26
CA SER A 200 0.05 1.35 -14.08
C SER A 200 0.92 1.13 -12.85
N HIS A 201 1.33 -0.12 -12.62
CA HIS A 201 2.17 -0.45 -11.48
C HIS A 201 3.55 0.19 -11.60
N LEU A 202 4.19 0.10 -12.76
CA LEU A 202 5.48 0.75 -13.02
C LEU A 202 5.36 2.27 -12.84
N THR A 203 4.38 2.93 -13.46
CA THR A 203 4.24 4.39 -13.40
C THR A 203 4.04 4.90 -11.98
N ILE A 204 3.17 4.26 -11.20
CA ILE A 204 2.85 4.70 -9.84
C ILE A 204 4.00 4.35 -8.88
N SER A 205 4.49 3.10 -8.87
CA SER A 205 5.54 2.69 -7.93
C SER A 205 6.89 3.36 -8.19
N ASN A 206 7.21 3.71 -9.45
CA ASN A 206 8.45 4.43 -9.79
C ASN A 206 8.44 5.92 -9.38
N LYS A 207 7.31 6.42 -8.90
CA LYS A 207 7.17 7.77 -8.36
C LYS A 207 6.93 7.76 -6.85
N TRP A 208 6.16 6.79 -6.36
CA TRP A 208 5.68 6.76 -4.97
C TRP A 208 6.20 5.52 -4.22
N PRO A 209 7.18 5.68 -3.30
CA PRO A 209 7.75 4.56 -2.53
C PRO A 209 6.79 4.01 -1.46
N GLU A 210 5.58 4.55 -1.35
CA GLU A 210 4.49 3.99 -0.54
C GLU A 210 3.74 2.84 -1.23
N VAL A 211 3.93 2.67 -2.55
CA VAL A 211 3.46 1.51 -3.31
C VAL A 211 4.60 0.50 -3.41
N VAL A 212 4.28 -0.79 -3.40
CA VAL A 212 5.28 -1.85 -3.56
C VAL A 212 6.07 -1.64 -4.84
N GLN A 213 7.38 -1.48 -4.68
CA GLN A 213 8.28 -1.19 -5.79
C GLN A 213 8.23 -2.30 -6.84
N CYS A 214 7.99 -1.91 -8.08
CA CYS A 214 8.24 -2.75 -9.25
C CYS A 214 9.59 -2.36 -9.86
N TYR A 215 10.55 -3.28 -9.86
CA TYR A 215 11.87 -3.06 -10.45
C TYR A 215 11.86 -3.20 -11.97
N GLY A 216 10.78 -3.72 -12.55
CA GLY A 216 10.72 -3.92 -13.98
C GLY A 216 9.96 -5.17 -14.40
N LEU A 217 10.29 -5.62 -15.60
CA LEU A 217 9.66 -6.76 -16.26
C LEU A 217 10.72 -7.80 -16.64
N THR A 218 10.30 -9.06 -16.65
CA THR A 218 11.06 -10.17 -17.23
C THR A 218 10.12 -11.07 -18.03
N GLN A 219 10.68 -11.99 -18.81
CA GLN A 219 9.91 -13.01 -19.52
C GLN A 219 10.52 -14.37 -19.26
N ASP A 220 9.67 -15.32 -18.90
CA ASP A 220 10.06 -16.71 -18.75
C ASP A 220 10.25 -17.34 -20.13
N PRO A 221 11.48 -17.72 -20.51
CA PRO A 221 11.77 -18.26 -21.84
C PRO A 221 11.13 -19.63 -22.08
N SER A 222 10.71 -20.35 -21.03
CA SER A 222 10.12 -21.69 -21.18
C SER A 222 8.68 -21.67 -21.70
N ASN A 223 7.97 -20.56 -21.48
CA ASN A 223 6.54 -20.46 -21.77
C ASN A 223 6.11 -19.08 -22.28
N GLY A 224 7.06 -18.15 -22.47
CA GLY A 224 6.82 -16.82 -23.04
C GLY A 224 6.06 -15.85 -22.12
N ASN A 225 5.73 -16.23 -20.88
CA ASN A 225 4.94 -15.37 -20.00
C ASN A 225 5.77 -14.22 -19.43
N TYR A 226 5.21 -13.02 -19.48
CA TYR A 226 5.78 -11.85 -18.83
C TYR A 226 5.50 -11.87 -17.32
N MET A 227 6.43 -11.33 -16.54
CA MET A 227 6.31 -11.23 -15.08
C MET A 227 6.80 -9.86 -14.61
N LEU A 228 6.09 -9.30 -13.63
CA LEU A 228 6.59 -8.15 -12.86
C LEU A 228 7.62 -8.63 -11.86
N VAL A 229 8.75 -7.92 -11.77
CA VAL A 229 9.78 -8.16 -10.75
C VAL A 229 9.62 -7.11 -9.66
N MET A 230 9.25 -7.53 -8.46
CA MET A 230 8.81 -6.64 -7.38
C MET A 230 9.65 -6.85 -6.12
N ASN A 231 9.72 -5.84 -5.26
CA ASN A 231 10.37 -5.97 -3.96
C ASN A 231 9.67 -7.03 -3.10
N GLU A 232 10.45 -7.94 -2.52
CA GLU A 232 9.94 -8.90 -1.55
C GLU A 232 9.69 -8.23 -0.19
N LEU A 233 8.49 -8.46 0.34
CA LEU A 233 8.00 -7.98 1.62
C LEU A 233 7.67 -9.17 2.53
N ASP A 234 7.68 -8.94 3.84
CA ASP A 234 7.77 -10.01 4.82
C ASP A 234 6.41 -10.69 5.07
N THR A 235 5.32 -9.90 5.09
CA THR A 235 3.96 -10.41 5.31
C THR A 235 2.88 -9.45 4.79
N ASP A 236 1.63 -9.90 4.76
CA ASP A 236 0.44 -9.05 4.57
C ASP A 236 -0.13 -8.52 5.91
N LEU A 237 -0.93 -7.46 5.87
CA LEU A 237 -1.53 -6.81 7.05
C LEU A 237 -2.38 -7.78 7.87
N ARG A 238 -3.10 -8.70 7.21
CA ARG A 238 -3.96 -9.65 7.92
C ARG A 238 -3.14 -10.56 8.81
N LYS A 239 -2.12 -11.20 8.23
CA LYS A 239 -1.19 -12.04 8.98
C LYS A 239 -0.45 -11.25 10.06
N TYR A 240 -0.04 -10.02 9.75
CA TYR A 240 0.60 -9.14 10.73
C TYR A 240 -0.29 -8.89 11.95
N LEU A 241 -1.56 -8.53 11.75
CA LEU A 241 -2.51 -8.31 12.84
C LEU A 241 -2.80 -9.59 13.63
N GLN A 242 -2.91 -10.74 12.95
CA GLN A 242 -3.14 -12.03 13.60
C GLN A 242 -1.95 -12.52 14.44
N GLN A 243 -0.72 -12.26 13.99
CA GLN A 243 0.51 -12.66 14.70
C GLN A 243 0.77 -11.81 15.95
N ASN A 244 0.36 -10.54 15.92
CA ASN A 244 0.62 -9.56 16.98
C ASN A 244 -0.68 -9.17 17.73
N HIS A 245 -1.66 -10.09 17.75
CA HIS A 245 -2.98 -9.85 18.31
C HIS A 245 -2.88 -9.41 19.79
N ASN A 246 -3.59 -8.34 20.17
CA ASN A 246 -3.56 -7.71 21.50
C ASN A 246 -2.21 -7.11 21.94
N GLN A 247 -1.24 -6.97 21.02
CA GLN A 247 0.05 -6.34 21.34
C GLN A 247 0.15 -4.90 20.84
N HIS A 248 -0.77 -4.47 19.96
CA HIS A 248 -0.73 -3.12 19.39
C HIS A 248 -1.50 -2.10 20.22
N THR A 249 -0.76 -1.08 20.63
CA THR A 249 -1.32 0.13 21.20
C THR A 249 -2.15 0.91 20.18
N TRP A 250 -3.04 1.78 20.64
CA TRP A 250 -3.78 2.67 19.73
C TRP A 250 -2.87 3.58 18.90
N LYS A 251 -1.75 4.00 19.47
CA LYS A 251 -0.68 4.73 18.76
C LYS A 251 -0.18 3.96 17.54
N GLU A 252 0.07 2.66 17.68
CA GLU A 252 0.52 1.82 16.57
C GLU A 252 -0.62 1.56 15.57
N LYS A 253 -1.82 1.21 16.04
CA LYS A 253 -2.99 1.01 15.17
C LYS A 253 -3.30 2.23 14.29
N ILE A 254 -3.27 3.43 14.88
CA ILE A 254 -3.46 4.68 14.13
C ILE A 254 -2.31 4.91 13.14
N GLN A 255 -1.07 4.61 13.53
CA GLN A 255 0.08 4.73 12.63
C GLN A 255 -0.01 3.81 11.40
N ILE A 256 -0.56 2.59 11.56
CA ILE A 256 -0.87 1.68 10.44
C ILE A 256 -1.88 2.33 9.50
N ALA A 257 -3.00 2.85 10.04
CA ALA A 257 -4.01 3.52 9.24
C ALA A 257 -3.45 4.74 8.49
N VAL A 258 -2.58 5.54 9.13
CA VAL A 258 -1.87 6.65 8.48
C VAL A 258 -1.02 6.16 7.31
N ASN A 259 -0.26 5.07 7.44
CA ASN A 259 0.57 4.55 6.34
C ASN A 259 -0.27 4.15 5.13
N ILE A 260 -1.38 3.45 5.37
CA ILE A 260 -2.30 2.99 4.31
C ILE A 260 -2.97 4.19 3.63
N ILE A 261 -3.48 5.16 4.40
CA ILE A 261 -4.14 6.36 3.86
C ILE A 261 -3.16 7.26 3.11
N ASP A 262 -1.92 7.42 3.60
CA ASP A 262 -0.87 8.18 2.91
C ASP A 262 -0.53 7.53 1.56
N ALA A 263 -0.39 6.21 1.52
CA ALA A 263 -0.17 5.45 0.29
C ALA A 263 -1.34 5.59 -0.71
N LEU A 264 -2.59 5.45 -0.23
CA LEU A 264 -3.77 5.62 -1.09
C LEU A 264 -3.87 7.04 -1.64
N SER A 265 -3.51 8.05 -0.84
CA SER A 265 -3.47 9.44 -1.31
C SER A 265 -2.54 9.62 -2.50
N LYS A 266 -1.43 8.87 -2.58
CA LYS A 266 -0.52 8.91 -3.72
C LYS A 266 -1.17 8.35 -4.98
N ILE A 267 -1.88 7.23 -4.85
CA ILE A 267 -2.61 6.61 -5.96
C ILE A 267 -3.70 7.57 -6.48
N HIS A 268 -4.50 8.15 -5.59
CA HIS A 268 -5.55 9.10 -5.99
C HIS A 268 -4.98 10.37 -6.62
N ASN A 269 -3.80 10.85 -6.18
CA ASN A 269 -3.12 11.99 -6.81
C ASN A 269 -2.61 11.71 -8.23
N GLU A 270 -2.40 10.44 -8.60
CA GLU A 270 -2.15 10.02 -9.98
C GLU A 270 -3.44 9.79 -10.78
N ASN A 271 -4.59 10.22 -10.25
CA ASN A 271 -5.93 9.99 -10.82
C ASN A 271 -6.28 8.50 -10.99
N ALA A 272 -5.73 7.64 -10.13
CA ALA A 272 -6.00 6.21 -10.13
C ALA A 272 -6.90 5.82 -8.94
N ILE A 273 -7.71 4.79 -9.15
CA ILE A 273 -8.55 4.16 -8.13
C ILE A 273 -7.94 2.78 -7.88
N HIS A 274 -7.75 2.35 -6.63
CA HIS A 274 -7.13 1.06 -6.33
C HIS A 274 -8.05 -0.13 -6.62
N ARG A 275 -9.36 -0.01 -6.34
CA ARG A 275 -10.43 -0.96 -6.73
C ARG A 275 -10.51 -2.28 -5.98
N ASP A 276 -9.46 -2.69 -5.28
CA ASP A 276 -9.39 -3.95 -4.53
C ASP A 276 -8.57 -3.81 -3.24
N LEU A 277 -8.86 -2.76 -2.47
CA LEU A 277 -8.22 -2.54 -1.17
C LEU A 277 -8.75 -3.52 -0.13
N HIS A 278 -7.89 -4.39 0.36
CA HIS A 278 -8.15 -5.26 1.50
C HIS A 278 -6.83 -5.64 2.18
N SER A 279 -6.88 -6.21 3.38
CA SER A 279 -5.66 -6.47 4.17
C SER A 279 -4.63 -7.36 3.50
N GLY A 280 -5.07 -8.31 2.66
CA GLY A 280 -4.18 -9.11 1.80
C GLY A 280 -3.37 -8.33 0.75
N ASN A 281 -3.81 -7.13 0.35
CA ASN A 281 -3.12 -6.26 -0.61
C ASN A 281 -2.30 -5.15 0.08
N ILE A 282 -2.24 -5.16 1.42
CA ILE A 282 -1.38 -4.28 2.20
C ILE A 282 -0.20 -5.12 2.71
N LEU A 283 1.00 -4.82 2.28
CA LEU A 283 2.19 -5.62 2.59
C LEU A 283 3.13 -4.87 3.57
N PHE A 284 3.85 -5.62 4.40
CA PHE A 284 4.66 -5.11 5.50
C PHE A 284 6.12 -5.55 5.40
N LYS A 285 7.03 -4.68 5.83
CA LYS A 285 8.45 -4.97 6.11
C LYS A 285 8.97 -4.11 7.25
N ASP A 286 9.19 -2.82 6.97
CA ASP A 286 9.50 -1.81 8.00
C ASP A 286 8.32 -0.84 8.22
N LYS A 287 7.43 -0.77 7.23
CA LYS A 287 6.17 -0.01 7.20
C LYS A 287 5.19 -0.74 6.28
N PHE A 288 3.96 -0.25 6.20
CA PHE A 288 2.96 -0.78 5.27
C PHE A 288 3.04 -0.12 3.89
N PHE A 289 2.84 -0.94 2.86
CA PHE A 289 2.86 -0.56 1.45
C PHE A 289 1.60 -1.08 0.75
N LEU A 290 1.09 -0.32 -0.21
CA LEU A 290 0.01 -0.79 -1.08
C LEU A 290 0.56 -1.63 -2.21
N SER A 291 -0.08 -2.78 -2.46
CA SER A 291 0.27 -3.71 -3.53
C SER A 291 -0.95 -3.99 -4.41
N ASP A 292 -0.72 -4.71 -5.50
CA ASP A 292 -1.76 -5.15 -6.43
C ASP A 292 -2.63 -4.02 -7.01
N LEU A 293 -2.02 -3.19 -7.85
CA LEU A 293 -2.71 -2.16 -8.65
C LEU A 293 -3.44 -2.75 -9.87
N GLY A 294 -3.73 -4.05 -9.88
CA GLY A 294 -4.44 -4.75 -10.95
C GLY A 294 -5.89 -4.28 -11.06
N PHE A 295 -6.11 -3.23 -11.85
CA PHE A 295 -7.30 -2.36 -11.90
C PHE A 295 -8.66 -3.00 -12.29
N CYS A 296 -9.00 -4.25 -11.95
CA CYS A 296 -10.38 -4.78 -11.81
C CYS A 296 -10.44 -6.33 -12.03
N GLY A 297 -9.47 -7.10 -11.56
CA GLY A 297 -9.51 -8.56 -11.73
C GLY A 297 -9.17 -8.99 -13.17
N PRO A 298 -9.68 -10.13 -13.66
CA PRO A 298 -9.17 -10.76 -14.86
C PRO A 298 -9.67 -10.03 -16.12
N ALA A 299 -8.85 -10.00 -17.17
CA ALA A 299 -9.15 -9.30 -18.43
C ALA A 299 -10.43 -9.82 -19.12
N ASP A 300 -10.75 -11.09 -18.92
CA ASP A 300 -11.89 -11.82 -19.47
C ASP A 300 -13.10 -11.87 -18.52
N LYS A 301 -13.18 -10.97 -17.52
CA LYS A 301 -14.30 -10.95 -16.58
C LYS A 301 -15.65 -10.82 -17.30
N PRO A 302 -16.68 -11.60 -16.91
CA PRO A 302 -18.01 -11.47 -17.51
C PRO A 302 -18.60 -10.07 -17.35
N LEU A 303 -19.39 -9.64 -18.33
CA LEU A 303 -20.23 -8.44 -18.21
C LEU A 303 -21.11 -8.56 -16.96
N LYS A 304 -21.29 -7.45 -16.23
CA LYS A 304 -22.05 -7.37 -14.97
C LYS A 304 -21.46 -8.15 -13.77
N SER A 305 -20.25 -8.69 -13.89
CA SER A 305 -19.53 -9.23 -12.72
C SER A 305 -18.85 -8.13 -11.92
N ILE A 306 -18.79 -8.33 -10.61
CA ILE A 306 -17.97 -7.52 -9.69
C ILE A 306 -16.74 -8.33 -9.29
N TYR A 307 -15.62 -7.66 -9.09
CA TYR A 307 -14.39 -8.28 -8.60
C TYR A 307 -13.99 -7.62 -7.29
N GLY A 308 -13.57 -8.44 -6.33
CA GLY A 308 -12.91 -7.99 -5.11
C GLY A 308 -13.22 -8.86 -3.90
N ASN A 309 -12.72 -8.43 -2.75
CA ASN A 309 -12.98 -9.07 -1.47
C ASN A 309 -14.26 -8.52 -0.82
N LEU A 310 -15.34 -9.32 -0.80
CA LEU A 310 -16.72 -8.86 -0.57
C LEU A 310 -16.92 -7.89 0.61
N PRO A 311 -16.38 -8.12 1.83
CA PRO A 311 -16.51 -7.17 2.94
C PRO A 311 -15.97 -5.76 2.68
N TYR A 312 -14.99 -5.62 1.78
CA TYR A 312 -14.33 -4.35 1.47
C TYR A 312 -14.98 -3.66 0.27
N ILE A 313 -15.82 -4.35 -0.50
CA ILE A 313 -16.49 -3.78 -1.68
C ILE A 313 -17.57 -2.80 -1.20
N ALA A 314 -17.50 -1.56 -1.65
CA ALA A 314 -18.49 -0.53 -1.33
C ALA A 314 -19.89 -0.92 -1.84
N PRO A 315 -20.98 -0.60 -1.11
CA PRO A 315 -22.31 -1.10 -1.44
C PRO A 315 -22.82 -0.63 -2.82
N GLU A 316 -22.44 0.57 -3.28
CA GLU A 316 -22.74 1.02 -4.64
C GLU A 316 -22.04 0.15 -5.71
N VAL A 317 -20.85 -0.36 -5.41
CA VAL A 317 -20.10 -1.24 -6.31
C VAL A 317 -20.70 -2.65 -6.32
N ILE A 318 -21.19 -3.13 -5.16
CA ILE A 318 -21.90 -4.41 -5.07
C ILE A 318 -23.13 -4.40 -5.98
N ILE A 319 -23.87 -3.28 -6.03
CA ILE A 319 -25.01 -3.10 -6.95
C ILE A 319 -24.58 -2.66 -8.38
N ARG A 320 -23.30 -2.82 -8.71
CA ARG A 320 -22.71 -2.62 -10.04
C ARG A 320 -22.68 -1.17 -10.54
N LYS A 321 -22.76 -0.18 -9.64
CA LYS A 321 -22.39 1.20 -10.00
C LYS A 321 -20.88 1.28 -10.18
N GLU A 322 -20.44 2.29 -10.93
CA GLU A 322 -19.03 2.50 -11.24
C GLU A 322 -18.21 2.69 -9.96
N GLN A 323 -17.03 2.07 -9.91
CA GLN A 323 -16.08 2.30 -8.83
C GLN A 323 -15.51 3.72 -8.94
N THR A 324 -15.42 4.40 -7.81
CA THR A 324 -14.92 5.78 -7.71
C THR A 324 -13.86 5.88 -6.62
N TYR A 325 -13.19 7.02 -6.50
CA TYR A 325 -12.36 7.30 -5.33
C TYR A 325 -13.09 7.05 -4.01
N LYS A 326 -14.41 7.31 -3.96
CA LYS A 326 -15.23 7.09 -2.76
C LYS A 326 -15.42 5.61 -2.41
N SER A 327 -15.30 4.70 -3.38
CA SER A 327 -15.33 3.26 -3.11
C SER A 327 -14.03 2.75 -2.46
N ASP A 328 -12.88 3.34 -2.80
CA ASP A 328 -11.63 3.10 -2.05
C ASP A 328 -11.75 3.63 -0.61
N ILE A 329 -12.37 4.79 -0.40
CA ILE A 329 -12.61 5.35 0.95
C ILE A 329 -13.46 4.40 1.81
N TYR A 330 -14.46 3.74 1.23
CA TYR A 330 -15.22 2.69 1.93
C TYR A 330 -14.30 1.52 2.32
N SER A 331 -13.45 1.06 1.41
CA SER A 331 -12.50 -0.03 1.67
C SER A 331 -11.54 0.32 2.81
N ILE A 332 -11.09 1.58 2.88
CA ILE A 332 -10.29 2.10 4.02
C ILE A 332 -11.05 2.00 5.33
N ALA A 333 -12.35 2.27 5.38
CA ALA A 333 -13.13 2.13 6.60
C ALA A 333 -13.13 0.69 7.13
N ILE A 334 -13.23 -0.29 6.22
CA ILE A 334 -13.20 -1.71 6.57
C ILE A 334 -11.79 -2.13 7.03
N LEU A 335 -10.73 -1.60 6.41
CA LEU A 335 -9.36 -1.75 6.88
C LEU A 335 -9.14 -1.12 8.27
N MET A 336 -9.68 0.08 8.51
CA MET A 336 -9.65 0.73 9.83
C MET A 336 -10.34 -0.13 10.88
N TRP A 337 -11.47 -0.74 10.54
CA TRP A 337 -12.16 -1.68 11.43
C TRP A 337 -11.31 -2.92 11.72
N GLU A 338 -10.69 -3.52 10.70
CA GLU A 338 -9.83 -4.70 10.85
C GLU A 338 -8.57 -4.39 11.68
N ILE A 339 -8.00 -3.19 11.54
CA ILE A 339 -6.90 -2.71 12.39
C ILE A 339 -7.36 -2.53 13.85
N SER A 340 -8.55 -1.98 14.05
CA SER A 340 -9.14 -1.83 15.39
C SER A 340 -9.35 -3.19 16.06
N SER A 341 -9.97 -4.14 15.35
CA SER A 341 -10.39 -5.43 15.88
C SER A 341 -9.29 -6.48 15.92
N GLY A 342 -8.32 -6.42 15.00
CA GLY A 342 -7.36 -7.49 14.77
C GLY A 342 -7.96 -8.74 14.09
N TYR A 343 -9.23 -8.68 13.65
CA TYR A 343 -9.95 -9.79 13.05
C TYR A 343 -10.41 -9.48 11.61
N PRO A 344 -10.51 -10.48 10.73
CA PRO A 344 -11.13 -10.31 9.43
C PRO A 344 -12.58 -9.82 9.54
N PRO A 345 -13.01 -8.85 8.71
CA PRO A 345 -14.39 -8.36 8.70
C PRO A 345 -15.34 -9.47 8.28
N PHE A 346 -16.46 -9.60 9.00
CA PHE A 346 -17.48 -10.63 8.77
C PHE A 346 -16.95 -12.08 8.75
N SER A 347 -15.91 -12.39 9.52
CA SER A 347 -15.27 -13.72 9.54
C SER A 347 -16.22 -14.89 9.84
N ASN A 348 -17.34 -14.62 10.51
CA ASN A 348 -18.35 -15.61 10.89
C ASN A 348 -19.43 -15.83 9.83
N TYR A 349 -19.38 -15.11 8.71
CA TYR A 349 -20.39 -15.16 7.67
C TYR A 349 -19.80 -15.76 6.39
N GLU A 350 -20.64 -16.41 5.61
CA GLU A 350 -20.25 -16.78 4.25
C GLU A 350 -20.18 -15.53 3.38
N HIS A 351 -19.16 -15.47 2.52
CA HIS A 351 -18.97 -14.37 1.58
C HIS A 351 -19.76 -14.65 0.30
N ASP A 352 -21.09 -14.60 0.44
CA ASP A 352 -22.10 -14.97 -0.55
C ASP A 352 -23.12 -13.84 -0.80
N TYR A 353 -24.20 -14.17 -1.51
CA TYR A 353 -25.30 -13.24 -1.79
C TYR A 353 -25.95 -12.66 -0.52
N ASN A 354 -26.07 -13.45 0.56
CA ASN A 354 -26.70 -12.98 1.79
C ASN A 354 -25.87 -11.88 2.44
N LEU A 355 -24.54 -12.07 2.50
CA LEU A 355 -23.66 -11.03 3.01
C LEU A 355 -23.70 -9.77 2.12
N ALA A 356 -23.76 -9.94 0.80
CA ALA A 356 -23.91 -8.81 -0.12
C ALA A 356 -25.20 -8.00 0.15
N VAL A 357 -26.34 -8.69 0.32
CA VAL A 357 -27.62 -8.06 0.70
C VAL A 357 -27.52 -7.33 2.02
N ASN A 358 -26.88 -7.93 3.03
CA ASN A 358 -26.71 -7.32 4.35
C ASN A 358 -25.87 -6.03 4.26
N ILE A 359 -24.74 -6.06 3.54
CA ILE A 359 -23.88 -4.89 3.35
C ILE A 359 -24.63 -3.76 2.63
N VAL A 360 -25.38 -4.09 1.56
CA VAL A 360 -26.19 -3.11 0.80
C VAL A 360 -27.30 -2.50 1.67
N ASN A 361 -27.93 -3.31 2.52
CA ASN A 361 -28.92 -2.83 3.50
C ASN A 361 -28.31 -2.08 4.70
N GLY A 362 -26.98 -1.93 4.73
CA GLY A 362 -26.31 -1.06 5.67
C GLY A 362 -25.70 -1.74 6.88
N ILE A 363 -25.75 -3.07 6.95
CA ILE A 363 -25.04 -3.82 8.00
C ILE A 363 -23.53 -3.58 7.85
N ARG A 364 -22.87 -3.27 8.96
CA ARG A 364 -21.42 -3.09 9.07
C ARG A 364 -20.84 -3.99 10.15
N PRO A 365 -19.53 -4.29 10.13
CA PRO A 365 -18.87 -5.01 11.22
C PRO A 365 -19.11 -4.34 12.58
N LYS A 366 -19.41 -5.13 13.63
CA LYS A 366 -19.68 -4.63 14.98
C LYS A 366 -18.47 -3.84 15.49
N ILE A 367 -18.68 -2.59 15.91
CA ILE A 367 -17.61 -1.73 16.42
C ILE A 367 -17.10 -2.29 17.75
N ILE A 368 -15.78 -2.42 17.89
CA ILE A 368 -15.14 -3.01 19.06
C ILE A 368 -15.13 -1.98 20.21
N PRO A 369 -15.59 -2.34 21.42
CA PRO A 369 -15.44 -1.51 22.61
C PRO A 369 -13.99 -1.07 22.82
N GLY A 370 -13.77 0.15 23.29
CA GLY A 370 -12.43 0.73 23.44
C GLY A 370 -11.82 1.29 22.14
N THR A 371 -12.56 1.29 21.02
CA THR A 371 -12.18 2.10 19.84
C THR A 371 -12.29 3.60 20.17
N PRO A 372 -11.22 4.40 20.02
CA PRO A 372 -11.23 5.84 20.21
C PRO A 372 -12.35 6.52 19.45
N LEU A 373 -12.97 7.51 20.08
CA LEU A 373 -14.15 8.16 19.53
C LEU A 373 -13.86 8.85 18.19
N GLU A 374 -12.72 9.52 18.06
CA GLU A 374 -12.31 10.22 16.85
C GLU A 374 -12.03 9.24 15.70
N TYR A 375 -11.36 8.13 16.01
CA TYR A 375 -11.09 7.06 15.05
C TYR A 375 -12.38 6.39 14.59
N LYS A 376 -13.26 6.05 15.54
CA LYS A 376 -14.60 5.49 15.31
C LYS A 376 -15.42 6.40 14.40
N ASN A 377 -15.50 7.70 14.72
CA ASN A 377 -16.29 8.65 13.95
C ASN A 377 -15.76 8.81 12.52
N LEU A 378 -14.44 8.86 12.34
CA LEU A 378 -13.82 8.91 11.01
C LEU A 378 -14.09 7.65 10.20
N MET A 379 -13.94 6.48 10.82
CA MET A 379 -14.26 5.18 10.21
C MET A 379 -15.73 5.11 9.78
N ILE A 380 -16.66 5.53 10.66
CA ILE A 380 -18.09 5.54 10.34
C ILE A 380 -18.41 6.47 9.18
N GLN A 381 -17.79 7.65 9.13
CA GLN A 381 -17.97 8.57 8.02
C GLN A 381 -17.51 7.94 6.68
N CYS A 382 -16.47 7.11 6.71
CA CYS A 382 -15.90 6.50 5.50
C CYS A 382 -16.73 5.34 4.94
N TRP A 383 -17.50 4.60 5.76
CA TRP A 383 -18.34 3.48 5.29
C TRP A 383 -19.82 3.81 5.07
N ASP A 384 -20.17 5.10 5.01
CA ASP A 384 -21.55 5.54 4.72
C ASP A 384 -22.02 4.94 3.39
N ALA A 385 -23.26 4.43 3.35
CA ALA A 385 -23.82 3.86 2.14
C ALA A 385 -23.91 4.86 0.98
N ASN A 386 -24.07 6.16 1.27
CA ASN A 386 -24.03 7.22 0.28
C ASN A 386 -22.57 7.68 0.05
N PRO A 387 -21.99 7.46 -1.16
CA PRO A 387 -20.61 7.86 -1.46
C PRO A 387 -20.34 9.35 -1.30
N SER A 388 -21.34 10.23 -1.46
CA SER A 388 -21.16 11.68 -1.33
C SER A 388 -20.96 12.15 0.10
N LYS A 389 -21.37 11.35 1.10
CA LYS A 389 -21.19 11.64 2.53
C LYS A 389 -19.80 11.24 3.03
N ARG A 390 -19.10 10.36 2.31
CA ARG A 390 -17.73 9.95 2.62
C ARG A 390 -16.77 11.11 2.37
N PRO A 391 -15.71 11.30 3.19
CA PRO A 391 -14.70 12.32 2.92
C PRO A 391 -13.98 12.04 1.59
N ASP A 392 -13.40 13.07 0.96
CA ASP A 392 -12.36 12.84 -0.05
C ASP A 392 -11.05 12.40 0.62
N ILE A 393 -10.10 11.94 -0.19
CA ILE A 393 -8.84 11.40 0.31
C ILE A 393 -7.99 12.43 1.04
N PHE A 394 -8.04 13.72 0.64
CA PHE A 394 -7.30 14.79 1.30
C PHE A 394 -7.87 15.09 2.69
N THR A 395 -9.19 15.18 2.79
CA THR A 395 -9.90 15.36 4.06
C THR A 395 -9.65 14.18 5.00
N LEU A 396 -9.71 12.95 4.49
CA LEU A 396 -9.41 11.74 5.26
C LEU A 396 -7.96 11.74 5.77
N TRP A 397 -7.00 12.01 4.88
CA TRP A 397 -5.57 12.11 5.18
C TRP A 397 -5.27 13.15 6.27
N ARG A 398 -5.90 14.33 6.19
CA ARG A 398 -5.73 15.38 7.21
C ARG A 398 -6.27 14.93 8.57
N LYS A 399 -7.52 14.44 8.61
CA LYS A 399 -8.17 14.02 9.86
C LYS A 399 -7.42 12.88 10.55
N ILE A 400 -6.96 11.85 9.81
CA ILE A 400 -6.23 10.75 10.45
C ILE A 400 -4.86 11.18 10.99
N ARG A 401 -4.19 12.16 10.35
CA ARG A 401 -2.94 12.72 10.84
C ARG A 401 -3.13 13.60 12.09
N GLU A 402 -4.23 14.35 12.18
CA GLU A 402 -4.62 15.08 13.38
C GLU A 402 -4.83 14.12 14.56
N ILE A 403 -5.56 13.02 14.33
CA ILE A 403 -5.74 11.94 15.33
C ILE A 403 -4.37 11.35 15.72
N ASN A 404 -3.53 11.00 14.74
CA ASN A 404 -2.19 10.46 15.02
C ASN A 404 -1.36 11.42 15.87
N LEU A 405 -1.31 12.71 15.52
CA LEU A 405 -0.51 13.69 16.26
C LEU A 405 -0.94 13.79 17.73
N SER A 406 -2.24 13.75 18.03
CA SER A 406 -2.75 13.69 19.41
C SER A 406 -2.20 12.46 20.15
N TYR A 407 -2.33 11.27 19.57
CA TYR A 407 -1.87 10.02 20.18
C TYR A 407 -0.35 9.89 20.27
N GLN A 408 0.40 10.58 19.41
CA GLN A 408 1.87 10.60 19.47
C GLN A 408 2.38 11.55 20.56
N ASN A 409 1.63 12.61 20.88
CA ASN A 409 1.95 13.59 21.90
C ASN A 409 1.45 13.20 23.29
N GLU A 410 0.39 12.39 23.39
CA GLU A 410 -0.08 11.85 24.67
C GLU A 410 0.96 10.90 25.29
N SER A 411 1.53 11.32 26.43
CA SER A 411 2.41 10.52 27.26
C SER A 411 1.65 9.33 27.85
N LEU A 412 1.68 8.14 27.21
CA LEU A 412 1.44 6.78 27.77
C LEU A 412 0.29 6.54 28.81
N THR A 413 -0.61 7.48 29.09
CA THR A 413 -1.55 7.44 30.22
C THR A 413 -3.00 7.35 29.77
N GLN A 414 -3.29 6.49 28.81
CA GLN A 414 -4.60 5.86 28.73
C GLN A 414 -4.37 4.40 29.14
N PRO A 415 -4.90 3.94 30.29
CA PRO A 415 -4.96 2.51 30.53
C PRO A 415 -5.75 1.93 29.37
N GLU A 416 -5.15 1.02 28.62
CA GLU A 416 -5.93 0.18 27.71
C GLU A 416 -6.95 -0.54 28.60
N GLU A 417 -8.21 -0.12 28.53
CA GLU A 417 -9.28 -0.90 29.11
C GLU A 417 -9.17 -2.28 28.49
N ASN A 418 -8.85 -3.25 29.35
CA ASN A 418 -8.64 -4.63 28.98
C ASN A 418 -10.02 -5.18 28.61
N ASN A 419 -10.46 -4.86 27.40
CA ASN A 419 -11.73 -5.29 26.87
C ASN A 419 -11.57 -6.77 26.56
N ASN A 420 -11.99 -7.58 27.53
CA ASN A 420 -12.42 -8.96 27.29
C ASN A 420 -13.62 -8.90 26.33
N PHE A 421 -13.32 -8.63 25.06
CA PHE A 421 -14.23 -8.86 23.97
C PHE A 421 -14.47 -10.36 23.93
N ASP A 422 -15.74 -10.78 23.98
CA ASP A 422 -16.12 -12.19 23.97
C ASP A 422 -15.51 -12.87 22.74
N LYS A 423 -14.39 -13.57 22.97
CA LYS A 423 -13.65 -14.38 22.00
C LYS A 423 -14.53 -15.45 21.37
N GLU A 424 -15.66 -15.77 21.99
CA GLU A 424 -16.56 -16.85 21.57
C GLU A 424 -17.15 -16.62 20.18
N ASN A 425 -17.29 -15.37 19.73
CA ASN A 425 -17.88 -15.10 18.42
C ASN A 425 -16.89 -15.10 17.26
N TYR A 426 -15.58 -14.89 17.44
CA TYR A 426 -14.64 -14.79 16.31
C TYR A 426 -13.62 -15.91 16.37
N THR A 427 -13.99 -17.08 15.85
CA THR A 427 -13.05 -18.20 15.68
C THR A 427 -12.03 -17.86 14.60
N LYS A 428 -10.77 -18.33 14.77
CA LYS A 428 -9.78 -18.35 13.69
C LYS A 428 -10.34 -19.21 12.56
N SER A 429 -10.99 -18.58 11.60
CA SER A 429 -11.48 -19.22 10.40
C SER A 429 -10.31 -19.42 9.43
N ASP A 430 -10.05 -20.65 9.05
CA ASP A 430 -9.09 -21.03 7.98
C ASP A 430 -9.58 -20.65 6.57
N LYS A 431 -10.73 -19.95 6.45
CA LYS A 431 -11.26 -19.52 5.15
C LYS A 431 -10.30 -18.56 4.45
N LEU A 432 -10.04 -18.85 3.17
CA LEU A 432 -9.29 -17.98 2.28
C LEU A 432 -10.16 -16.76 1.92
N PHE A 433 -9.86 -15.63 2.54
CA PHE A 433 -10.51 -14.35 2.25
C PHE A 433 -9.79 -13.62 1.11
N THR A 434 -9.90 -14.18 -0.09
CA THR A 434 -9.27 -13.64 -1.30
C THR A 434 -10.31 -13.00 -2.22
N SER A 435 -9.87 -12.04 -3.02
CA SER A 435 -10.68 -11.43 -4.07
C SER A 435 -11.12 -12.47 -5.10
N LYS A 436 -12.39 -12.39 -5.50
CA LYS A 436 -13.00 -13.30 -6.48
C LYS A 436 -14.05 -12.55 -7.30
N LEU A 437 -14.50 -13.18 -8.39
CA LEU A 437 -15.63 -12.70 -9.17
C LEU A 437 -16.94 -13.02 -8.42
N HIS A 438 -17.85 -12.05 -8.38
CA HIS A 438 -19.21 -12.24 -7.90
C HIS A 438 -20.23 -11.77 -8.94
N GLN A 439 -21.40 -12.37 -8.90
CA GLN A 439 -22.55 -11.98 -9.71
C GLN A 439 -23.78 -11.97 -8.81
N PHE A 440 -24.26 -10.76 -8.51
CA PHE A 440 -25.47 -10.57 -7.71
C PHE A 440 -26.48 -9.77 -8.52
N ASP A 441 -27.70 -10.28 -8.62
CA ASP A 441 -28.82 -9.62 -9.32
C ASP A 441 -29.90 -9.20 -8.31
N ASN A 442 -30.70 -8.20 -8.68
CA ASN A 442 -31.87 -7.76 -7.92
C ASN A 442 -31.60 -7.28 -6.48
N LEU A 443 -30.45 -6.65 -6.25
CA LEU A 443 -30.13 -6.02 -4.95
C LEU A 443 -30.85 -4.67 -4.79
N PRO A 444 -31.24 -4.30 -3.55
CA PRO A 444 -31.88 -3.01 -3.27
C PRO A 444 -30.90 -1.84 -3.41
N GLU A 445 -31.42 -0.61 -3.37
CA GLU A 445 -30.55 0.58 -3.30
C GLU A 445 -29.80 0.65 -1.95
N PRO A 446 -28.50 1.00 -1.95
CA PRO A 446 -27.71 1.12 -0.73
C PRO A 446 -28.31 2.09 0.28
N ARG A 447 -28.35 1.67 1.54
CA ARG A 447 -28.73 2.50 2.69
C ARG A 447 -27.88 2.19 3.90
N ASN A 448 -27.93 3.06 4.91
CA ASN A 448 -27.41 2.73 6.23
C ASN A 448 -28.48 1.97 7.03
N ALA A 449 -28.06 1.03 7.86
CA ALA A 449 -28.93 0.34 8.80
C ALA A 449 -29.18 1.24 10.03
N THR A 450 -30.32 1.08 10.69
CA THR A 450 -30.53 1.68 12.02
C THR A 450 -29.73 0.93 13.09
N GLU A 451 -29.62 1.51 14.29
CA GLU A 451 -28.97 0.84 15.40
C GLU A 451 -29.69 -0.47 15.77
N GLU A 452 -31.03 -0.48 15.75
CA GLU A 452 -31.84 -1.67 16.05
C GLU A 452 -31.65 -2.77 15.00
N GLU A 453 -31.56 -2.42 13.71
CA GLU A 453 -31.28 -3.39 12.64
C GLU A 453 -29.88 -4.00 12.80
N GLN A 454 -28.90 -3.17 13.18
CA GLN A 454 -27.53 -3.61 13.42
C GLN A 454 -27.45 -4.55 14.64
N GLU A 455 -28.17 -4.25 15.71
CA GLU A 455 -28.28 -5.09 16.91
C GLU A 455 -29.01 -6.40 16.64
N ALA A 456 -30.13 -6.37 15.90
CA ALA A 456 -30.89 -7.55 15.53
C ALA A 456 -30.05 -8.54 14.70
N PHE A 457 -29.26 -8.01 13.74
CA PHE A 457 -28.36 -8.82 12.92
C PHE A 457 -27.34 -9.61 13.76
N TYR A 458 -26.77 -9.00 14.80
CA TYR A 458 -25.79 -9.65 15.68
C TYR A 458 -26.41 -10.45 16.83
N SER A 459 -27.64 -10.12 17.25
CA SER A 459 -28.33 -10.83 18.33
C SER A 459 -28.91 -12.18 17.88
N ASN A 460 -29.29 -12.31 16.61
CA ASN A 460 -29.79 -13.57 16.06
C ASN A 460 -28.74 -14.71 16.01
N GLN A 461 -27.49 -14.46 16.38
CA GLN A 461 -26.44 -15.49 16.55
C GLN A 461 -26.45 -16.19 17.90
N SER A 462 -26.98 -15.58 18.97
CA SER A 462 -26.91 -16.16 20.33
C SER A 462 -27.91 -17.31 20.58
N TYR A 463 -28.78 -17.63 19.62
CA TYR A 463 -29.80 -18.67 19.74
C TYR A 463 -29.46 -20.03 19.13
N ASN A 464 -28.23 -20.24 18.62
CA ASN A 464 -27.76 -21.59 18.27
C ASN A 464 -27.34 -22.35 19.54
N PHE A 465 -28.31 -22.61 20.42
CA PHE A 465 -28.13 -23.58 21.50
C PHE A 465 -27.90 -24.97 20.89
N HIS A 466 -26.79 -25.60 21.27
CA HIS A 466 -26.61 -27.04 21.12
C HIS A 466 -27.85 -27.76 21.66
N ILE A 467 -28.64 -28.34 20.78
CA ILE A 467 -29.58 -29.40 21.18
C ILE A 467 -28.69 -30.60 21.50
N PRO A 468 -28.62 -31.06 22.77
CA PRO A 468 -27.92 -32.29 23.08
C PRO A 468 -28.69 -33.41 22.41
N ASN A 469 -28.03 -34.17 21.54
CA ASN A 469 -28.59 -35.43 21.05
C ASN A 469 -28.86 -36.31 22.27
N SER A 470 -30.13 -36.65 22.47
CA SER A 470 -30.58 -37.64 23.46
C SER A 470 -30.41 -39.04 22.92
#